data_AF-A0A3B0RXV8-F1
#
_entry.id   AF-A0A3B0RXV8-F1
#
_cell.length_a   1.000
_cell.length_b   1.000
_cell.length_c   1.000
_cell.angle_alpha   90.00
_cell.angle_beta   90.00
_cell.angle_gamma   90.00
#
_symmetry.space_group_name_H-M   'P 1'
#
loop_
_entity.id
_entity.type
_entity.pdbx_description
1 polymer ?
#
loop_
_entity_poly.entity_id
_entity_poly.type
_entity_poly.pdbx_seq_one_letter_code
_entity_poly.pdbx_strand_id
1 'polypeptide(L)'
;GHALRMATGESAALWLIIGGFVALVLTYRAGLRRLKARAALPGKPKTGRFSDTELERYARHIVLHEIGGPGQKALKNARVLVIGAGGLGSPALLYLAAAGVGTIGVIDDDEVDNSNLQRQVIHRDADIGSPKALSAARAMTAQNPHIIARPYQRRLTADIAAELFAEYDLILDGTDNTENHYLVNAAAFANSKPLISGALSQWEGQISVFDPAHGVPCYQCIFPQAPAVGLAPSCAEAGVLGPLPGVVGAMMAGEAIKLITGAGKPLRGEMLIYDALYGETRKFSLKPRADCPVCGDKGQADEPAAD
;
A
#
# COMPACT_ATOMS: atom_id res chain seq x y z
N GLY A 1 -11.42 17.70 63.30
CA GLY A 1 -11.39 16.50 62.43
C GLY A 1 -11.33 16.95 60.98
N HIS A 2 -10.47 16.35 60.16
CA HIS A 2 -10.29 16.74 58.76
C HIS A 2 -11.61 16.58 57.98
N ALA A 3 -12.07 17.61 57.27
CA ALA A 3 -13.41 17.66 56.66
C ALA A 3 -13.73 16.47 55.73
N LEU A 4 -12.70 15.95 55.05
CA LEU A 4 -12.77 14.73 54.23
C LEU A 4 -13.16 13.47 55.00
N ARG A 5 -12.80 13.37 56.28
CA ARG A 5 -13.04 12.17 57.10
C ARG A 5 -14.51 12.05 57.54
N MET A 6 -15.21 13.18 57.66
CA MET A 6 -16.64 13.22 57.97
C MET A 6 -17.51 13.00 56.72
N ALA A 7 -17.06 13.45 55.54
CA ALA A 7 -17.80 13.31 54.29
C ALA A 7 -17.81 11.86 53.74
N THR A 8 -16.81 11.05 54.06
CA THR A 8 -16.73 9.63 53.63
C THR A 8 -17.21 8.64 54.69
N GLY A 9 -17.89 9.12 55.73
CA GLY A 9 -18.54 8.30 56.76
C GLY A 9 -17.65 7.25 57.43
N GLU A 10 -16.53 7.66 58.05
CA GLU A 10 -15.63 6.89 58.96
C GLU A 10 -15.23 5.44 58.60
N SER A 11 -15.69 4.90 57.47
CA SER A 11 -15.59 3.50 57.11
C SER A 11 -14.42 3.30 56.16
N ALA A 12 -13.53 2.36 56.51
CA ALA A 12 -12.42 1.97 55.66
C ALA A 12 -12.89 1.38 54.31
N ALA A 13 -14.13 0.90 54.24
CA ALA A 13 -14.68 0.29 53.03
C ALA A 13 -14.81 1.30 51.86
N LEU A 14 -15.22 2.54 52.13
CA LEU A 14 -15.30 3.58 51.09
C LEU A 14 -13.91 3.94 50.54
N TRP A 15 -12.91 4.02 51.42
CA TRP A 15 -11.52 4.27 51.01
C TRP A 15 -10.93 3.09 50.22
N LEU A 16 -11.29 1.85 50.56
CA LEU A 16 -10.89 0.66 49.80
C LEU A 16 -11.56 0.59 48.43
N ILE A 17 -12.84 0.97 48.32
CA ILE A 17 -13.56 1.04 47.04
C ILE A 17 -12.95 2.12 46.14
N ILE A 18 -12.71 3.32 46.67
CA ILE A 18 -12.06 4.41 45.92
C ILE A 18 -10.64 4.00 45.51
N GLY A 19 -9.87 3.39 46.42
CA GLY A 19 -8.53 2.88 46.12
C GLY A 19 -8.54 1.80 45.03
N GLY A 20 -9.50 0.86 45.08
CA GLY A 20 -9.69 -0.17 44.07
C GLY A 20 -10.06 0.40 42.70
N PHE A 21 -10.95 1.40 42.66
CA PHE A 21 -11.32 2.07 41.41
C PHE A 21 -10.16 2.86 40.81
N VAL A 22 -9.40 3.58 41.63
CA VAL A 22 -8.18 4.28 41.20
C VAL A 22 -7.15 3.29 40.67
N ALA A 23 -6.91 2.17 41.36
CA ALA A 23 -6.00 1.13 40.91
C ALA A 23 -6.43 0.54 39.55
N LEU A 24 -7.73 0.26 39.37
CA LEU A 24 -8.28 -0.24 38.11
C LEU A 24 -8.09 0.76 36.96
N VAL A 25 -8.34 2.05 37.20
CA VAL A 25 -8.14 3.11 36.19
C VAL A 25 -6.66 3.25 35.84
N LEU A 26 -5.76 3.18 36.83
CA LEU A 26 -4.32 3.28 36.60
C LEU A 26 -3.78 2.05 35.85
N THR A 27 -4.22 0.84 36.18
CA THR A 27 -3.83 -0.39 35.46
C THR A 27 -4.38 -0.39 34.04
N TYR A 28 -5.63 0.02 33.85
CA TYR A 28 -6.22 0.18 32.52
C TYR A 28 -5.47 1.23 31.68
N ARG A 29 -5.16 2.40 32.24
CA ARG A 29 -4.35 3.44 31.55
C ARG A 29 -2.94 2.96 31.24
N ALA A 30 -2.31 2.21 32.15
CA ALA A 30 -0.98 1.64 31.92
C ALA A 30 -1.01 0.56 30.82
N GLY A 31 -2.04 -0.29 30.80
CA GLY A 31 -2.30 -1.26 29.75
C GLY A 31 -2.48 -0.58 28.39
N LEU A 32 -3.35 0.43 28.32
CA LEU A 32 -3.56 1.24 27.11
C LEU A 32 -2.27 1.95 26.65
N ARG A 33 -1.47 2.51 27.55
CA ARG A 33 -0.17 3.12 27.20
C ARG A 33 0.80 2.10 26.63
N ARG A 34 0.87 0.89 27.19
CA ARG A 34 1.70 -0.21 26.65
C ARG A 34 1.22 -0.67 25.27
N LEU A 35 -0.09 -0.81 25.09
CA LEU A 35 -0.67 -1.18 23.79
C LEU A 35 -0.41 -0.09 22.75
N LYS A 36 -0.61 1.19 23.09
CA LYS A 36 -0.28 2.32 22.21
C LYS A 36 1.21 2.44 21.90
N ALA A 37 2.09 2.12 22.85
CA ALA A 37 3.54 2.12 22.61
C ALA A 37 3.98 0.96 21.71
N ARG A 38 3.33 -0.21 21.81
CA ARG A 38 3.53 -1.34 20.88
C ARG A 38 2.94 -1.08 19.50
N ALA A 39 1.83 -0.34 19.44
CA ALA A 39 1.17 0.08 18.20
C ALA A 39 1.71 1.41 17.64
N ALA A 40 2.72 2.03 18.29
CA ALA A 40 3.25 3.30 17.85
C ALA A 40 3.92 3.10 16.48
N LEU A 41 3.32 3.70 15.46
CA LEU A 41 3.86 3.73 14.12
C LEU A 41 5.29 4.28 14.14
N PRO A 42 6.19 3.76 13.28
CA PRO A 42 7.53 4.30 13.16
C PRO A 42 7.48 5.81 12.89
N GLY A 43 8.53 6.50 13.37
CA GLY A 43 8.57 7.94 13.65
C GLY A 43 8.13 8.86 12.51
N LYS A 44 8.03 10.17 12.80
CA LYS A 44 7.59 11.18 11.83
C LYS A 44 8.51 11.20 10.58
N PRO A 45 7.96 11.48 9.38
CA PRO A 45 8.75 11.64 8.15
C PRO A 45 9.91 12.59 8.39
N LYS A 46 11.12 12.15 8.02
CA LYS A 46 12.31 13.02 7.98
C LYS A 46 12.13 13.99 6.82
N THR A 47 11.30 15.02 7.02
CA THR A 47 11.11 16.10 6.07
C THR A 47 12.33 17.02 6.10
N GLY A 48 12.75 17.54 4.95
CA GLY A 48 13.85 18.51 4.87
C GLY A 48 14.89 18.20 3.80
N ARG A 49 16.06 18.83 3.93
CA ARG A 49 17.21 18.62 3.04
C ARG A 49 17.69 17.16 3.10
N PHE A 50 18.27 16.68 2.01
CA PHE A 50 18.96 15.39 1.98
C PHE A 50 20.24 15.49 2.82
N SER A 51 20.54 14.45 3.60
CA SER A 51 21.89 14.26 4.12
C SER A 51 22.85 13.88 2.99
N ASP A 52 24.16 13.97 3.25
CA ASP A 52 25.16 13.55 2.26
C ASP A 52 25.00 12.07 1.89
N THR A 53 24.66 11.21 2.87
CA THR A 53 24.35 9.80 2.63
C THR A 53 23.13 9.60 1.73
N GLU A 54 22.09 10.43 1.88
CA GLU A 54 20.92 10.38 0.99
C GLU A 54 21.28 10.87 -0.42
N LEU A 55 22.09 11.93 -0.54
CA LEU A 55 22.55 12.44 -1.84
C LEU A 55 23.38 11.39 -2.59
N GLU A 56 24.30 10.72 -1.91
CA GLU A 56 25.10 9.64 -2.49
C GLU A 56 24.22 8.46 -2.92
N ARG A 57 23.30 8.02 -2.05
CA ARG A 57 22.38 6.92 -2.33
C ARG A 57 21.49 7.19 -3.53
N TYR A 58 20.94 8.39 -3.64
CA TYR A 58 19.99 8.75 -4.70
C TYR A 58 20.65 9.44 -5.90
N ALA A 59 21.98 9.51 -5.95
CA ALA A 59 22.72 10.21 -6.99
C ALA A 59 22.29 9.79 -8.41
N ARG A 60 22.01 8.48 -8.62
CA ARG A 60 21.58 7.95 -9.92
C ARG A 60 20.18 8.39 -10.34
N HIS A 61 19.27 8.69 -9.41
CA HIS A 61 17.99 9.32 -9.72
C HIS A 61 18.14 10.83 -9.93
N ILE A 62 18.94 11.49 -9.10
CA ILE A 62 19.12 12.95 -9.15
C ILE A 62 19.72 13.42 -10.47
N VAL A 63 20.55 12.60 -11.14
CA VAL A 63 21.13 12.94 -12.44
C VAL A 63 20.16 12.75 -13.62
N LEU A 64 19.04 12.03 -13.45
CA LEU A 64 18.04 11.89 -14.50
C LEU A 64 17.28 13.20 -14.66
N HIS A 65 17.18 13.68 -15.90
CA HIS A 65 16.57 14.99 -16.19
C HIS A 65 15.11 15.06 -15.73
N GLU A 66 14.36 13.98 -15.94
CA GLU A 66 12.93 13.86 -15.63
C GLU A 66 12.66 13.74 -14.13
N ILE A 67 13.65 13.37 -13.32
CA ILE A 67 13.52 13.25 -11.86
C ILE A 67 14.21 14.44 -11.18
N GLY A 68 15.52 14.56 -11.32
CA GLY A 68 16.30 15.63 -10.72
C GLY A 68 16.25 15.66 -9.18
N GLY A 69 16.84 16.71 -8.61
CA GLY A 69 16.68 17.02 -7.19
C GLY A 69 15.21 17.25 -6.75
N PRO A 70 14.38 17.99 -7.53
CA PRO A 70 12.97 18.19 -7.21
C PRO A 70 12.14 16.90 -7.16
N GLY A 71 12.29 16.00 -8.13
CA GLY A 71 11.58 14.72 -8.16
C GLY A 71 12.04 13.77 -7.05
N GLN A 72 13.35 13.72 -6.75
CA GLN A 72 13.82 12.97 -5.59
C GLN A 72 13.25 13.52 -4.28
N LYS A 73 13.10 14.85 -4.17
CA LYS A 73 12.45 15.50 -3.01
C LYS A 73 10.95 15.18 -2.97
N ALA A 74 10.28 15.08 -4.11
CA ALA A 74 8.90 14.63 -4.19
C ALA A 74 8.75 13.19 -3.68
N LEU A 75 9.62 12.26 -4.10
CA LEU A 75 9.68 10.89 -3.57
C LEU A 75 9.85 10.88 -2.05
N LYS A 76 10.80 11.66 -1.51
CA LYS A 76 11.02 11.78 -0.06
C LYS A 76 9.81 12.30 0.72
N ASN A 77 8.95 13.09 0.09
CA ASN A 77 7.75 13.64 0.74
C ASN A 77 6.50 12.76 0.52
N ALA A 78 6.52 11.89 -0.48
CA ALA A 78 5.38 11.07 -0.86
C ALA A 78 5.08 9.96 0.16
N ARG A 79 3.80 9.60 0.20
CA ARG A 79 3.25 8.51 0.99
C ARG A 79 2.55 7.53 0.07
N VAL A 80 3.04 6.30 0.01
CA VAL A 80 2.48 5.25 -0.84
C VAL A 80 1.91 4.13 0.02
N LEU A 81 0.69 3.67 -0.28
CA LEU A 81 0.11 2.49 0.33
C LEU A 81 0.18 1.32 -0.65
N VAL A 82 0.72 0.19 -0.22
CA VAL A 82 0.71 -1.07 -0.98
C VAL A 82 -0.22 -2.05 -0.28
N ILE A 83 -1.23 -2.53 -1.02
CA ILE A 83 -2.15 -3.57 -0.57
C ILE A 83 -1.58 -4.92 -1.00
N GLY A 84 -1.22 -5.75 -0.03
CA GLY A 84 -0.55 -7.03 -0.24
C GLY A 84 0.98 -6.91 -0.27
N ALA A 85 1.64 -7.74 0.52
CA ALA A 85 3.09 -7.96 0.52
C ALA A 85 3.45 -9.29 -0.19
N GLY A 86 2.55 -9.81 -1.02
CA GLY A 86 2.71 -11.03 -1.79
C GLY A 86 3.64 -10.89 -2.99
N GLY A 87 3.38 -11.64 -4.07
CA GLY A 87 4.29 -11.74 -5.22
C GLY A 87 4.52 -10.40 -5.93
N LEU A 88 3.45 -9.62 -6.17
CA LEU A 88 3.53 -8.30 -6.80
C LEU A 88 4.02 -7.22 -5.82
N GLY A 89 3.50 -7.24 -4.60
CA GLY A 89 3.86 -6.28 -3.56
C GLY A 89 5.33 -6.35 -3.16
N SER A 90 5.91 -7.56 -3.08
CA SER A 90 7.32 -7.79 -2.70
C SER A 90 8.32 -6.92 -3.48
N PRO A 91 8.45 -7.05 -4.82
CA PRO A 91 9.35 -6.20 -5.61
C PRO A 91 8.93 -4.73 -5.58
N ALA A 92 7.62 -4.42 -5.59
CA ALA A 92 7.17 -3.03 -5.56
C ALA A 92 7.64 -2.30 -4.29
N LEU A 93 7.46 -2.92 -3.12
CA LEU A 93 7.91 -2.42 -1.82
C LEU A 93 9.42 -2.22 -1.78
N LEU A 94 10.20 -3.19 -2.27
CA LEU A 94 11.66 -3.09 -2.35
C LEU A 94 12.11 -1.92 -3.24
N TYR A 95 11.54 -1.77 -4.44
CA TYR A 95 11.94 -0.69 -5.34
C TYR A 95 11.49 0.69 -4.85
N LEU A 96 10.29 0.82 -4.26
CA LEU A 96 9.83 2.07 -3.66
C LEU A 96 10.71 2.48 -2.47
N ALA A 97 11.10 1.52 -1.62
CA ALA A 97 12.02 1.77 -0.52
C ALA A 97 13.40 2.19 -1.01
N ALA A 98 13.96 1.47 -1.99
CA ALA A 98 15.24 1.81 -2.61
C ALA A 98 15.23 3.19 -3.27
N ALA A 99 14.14 3.54 -3.95
CA ALA A 99 13.95 4.84 -4.60
C ALA A 99 13.80 6.01 -3.62
N GLY A 100 13.62 5.74 -2.32
CA GLY A 100 13.52 6.76 -1.29
C GLY A 100 12.12 7.37 -1.15
N VAL A 101 11.07 6.60 -1.43
CA VAL A 101 9.70 7.02 -1.07
C VAL A 101 9.60 7.19 0.44
N GLY A 102 9.22 8.40 0.88
CA GLY A 102 9.37 8.83 2.26
C GLY A 102 8.59 7.99 3.27
N THR A 103 7.33 7.66 2.96
CA THR A 103 6.49 6.79 3.78
C THR A 103 5.86 5.71 2.91
N ILE A 104 6.01 4.45 3.32
CA ILE A 104 5.44 3.30 2.64
C ILE A 104 4.58 2.54 3.64
N GLY A 105 3.27 2.58 3.43
CA GLY A 105 2.32 1.72 4.12
C GLY A 105 2.24 0.37 3.43
N VAL A 106 2.21 -0.71 4.20
CA VAL A 106 1.96 -2.07 3.70
C VAL A 106 0.89 -2.73 4.54
N ILE A 107 -0.21 -3.14 3.92
CA ILE A 107 -1.31 -3.85 4.57
C ILE A 107 -1.41 -5.28 4.03
N ASP A 108 -1.34 -6.24 4.93
CA ASP A 108 -1.39 -7.67 4.62
C ASP A 108 -1.73 -8.43 5.92
N ASP A 109 -2.69 -9.36 5.87
CA ASP A 109 -3.11 -10.19 7.01
C ASP A 109 -2.45 -11.56 7.07
N ASP A 110 -1.70 -11.96 6.05
CA ASP A 110 -1.08 -13.27 5.99
C ASP A 110 0.24 -13.35 6.78
N GLU A 111 0.68 -14.59 7.00
CA GLU A 111 2.02 -14.93 7.46
C GLU A 111 2.89 -15.42 6.30
N VAL A 112 4.20 -15.29 6.47
CA VAL A 112 5.18 -15.82 5.50
C VAL A 112 5.12 -17.34 5.50
N ASP A 113 4.92 -17.94 4.33
CA ASP A 113 4.87 -19.38 4.13
C ASP A 113 5.93 -19.86 3.14
N ASN A 114 6.47 -21.07 3.35
CA ASN A 114 7.52 -21.65 2.50
C ASN A 114 7.07 -21.76 1.02
N SER A 115 5.81 -22.13 0.75
CA SER A 115 5.27 -22.26 -0.61
C SER A 115 5.25 -20.94 -1.39
N ASN A 116 5.40 -19.82 -0.69
CA ASN A 116 5.32 -18.48 -1.24
C ASN A 116 6.71 -17.89 -1.56
N LEU A 117 7.78 -18.43 -0.97
CA LEU A 117 9.15 -17.88 -1.08
C LEU A 117 9.72 -17.90 -2.49
N GLN A 118 9.24 -18.79 -3.36
CA GLN A 118 9.68 -18.86 -4.77
C GLN A 118 9.38 -17.58 -5.56
N ARG A 119 8.42 -16.76 -5.10
CA ARG A 119 7.98 -15.54 -5.78
C ARG A 119 7.86 -14.29 -4.89
N GLN A 120 7.84 -14.45 -3.56
CA GLN A 120 7.74 -13.35 -2.60
C GLN A 120 9.12 -12.93 -2.10
N VAL A 121 9.90 -12.34 -3.00
CA VAL A 121 11.35 -12.09 -2.83
C VAL A 121 11.72 -11.10 -1.71
N ILE A 122 10.73 -10.42 -1.10
CA ILE A 122 10.97 -9.55 0.07
C ILE A 122 11.12 -10.35 1.37
N HIS A 123 10.58 -11.58 1.40
CA HIS A 123 10.61 -12.46 2.55
C HIS A 123 11.78 -13.44 2.47
N ARG A 124 12.25 -13.89 3.63
CA ARG A 124 13.33 -14.87 3.74
C ARG A 124 12.82 -16.10 4.46
N ASP A 125 13.53 -17.22 4.28
CA ASP A 125 13.26 -18.48 4.98
C ASP A 125 13.18 -18.30 6.50
N ALA A 126 14.09 -17.50 7.07
CA ALA A 126 14.10 -17.17 8.50
C ALA A 126 12.88 -16.35 8.99
N ASP A 127 12.07 -15.81 8.08
CA ASP A 127 10.87 -15.03 8.40
C ASP A 127 9.58 -15.88 8.32
N ILE A 128 9.64 -17.18 7.99
CA ILE A 128 8.48 -18.10 7.96
C ILE A 128 7.71 -18.06 9.29
N GLY A 129 6.38 -17.99 9.20
CA GLY A 129 5.45 -17.85 10.34
C GLY A 129 5.39 -16.44 10.93
N SER A 130 6.17 -15.48 10.42
CA SER A 130 6.02 -14.08 10.81
C SER A 130 5.00 -13.36 9.93
N PRO A 131 4.28 -12.33 10.43
CA PRO A 131 3.34 -11.58 9.62
C PRO A 131 4.01 -10.90 8.42
N LYS A 132 3.45 -11.06 7.21
CA LYS A 132 4.05 -10.55 5.97
C LYS A 132 4.27 -9.04 6.01
N ALA A 133 3.28 -8.27 6.49
CA ALA A 133 3.40 -6.82 6.64
C ALA A 133 4.61 -6.41 7.50
N LEU A 134 4.85 -7.12 8.62
CA LEU A 134 5.99 -6.86 9.50
C LEU A 134 7.32 -7.30 8.86
N SER A 135 7.34 -8.45 8.20
CA SER A 135 8.50 -8.96 7.47
C SER A 135 8.94 -7.98 6.37
N ALA A 136 7.99 -7.51 5.56
CA ALA A 136 8.22 -6.52 4.52
C ALA A 136 8.75 -5.18 5.09
N ALA A 137 8.17 -4.69 6.19
CA ALA A 137 8.63 -3.46 6.83
C ALA A 137 10.09 -3.56 7.33
N ARG A 138 10.49 -4.71 7.88
CA ARG A 138 11.88 -4.97 8.26
C ARG A 138 12.81 -4.95 7.05
N ALA A 139 12.43 -5.63 5.96
CA ALA A 139 13.23 -5.70 4.74
C ALA A 139 13.44 -4.32 4.11
N MET A 140 12.36 -3.53 3.96
CA MET A 140 12.44 -2.17 3.43
C MET A 140 13.34 -1.25 4.29
N THR A 141 13.19 -1.31 5.61
CA THR A 141 13.99 -0.49 6.54
C THR A 141 15.46 -0.90 6.53
N ALA A 142 15.74 -2.20 6.42
CA ALA A 142 17.11 -2.71 6.30
C ALA A 142 17.78 -2.24 5.00
N GLN A 143 17.03 -2.17 3.90
CA GLN A 143 17.51 -1.65 2.63
C GLN A 143 17.73 -0.14 2.66
N ASN A 144 16.78 0.61 3.22
CA ASN A 144 16.82 2.07 3.30
C ASN A 144 16.35 2.59 4.66
N PRO A 145 17.27 2.97 5.58
CA PRO A 145 16.91 3.47 6.90
C PRO A 145 16.40 4.93 6.91
N HIS A 146 16.27 5.57 5.74
CA HIS A 146 15.80 6.95 5.62
C HIS A 146 14.29 7.07 5.40
N ILE A 147 13.61 5.96 5.07
CA ILE A 147 12.16 5.91 4.87
C ILE A 147 11.42 5.55 6.16
N ILE A 148 10.09 5.60 6.11
CA ILE A 148 9.20 5.06 7.14
C ILE A 148 8.36 3.95 6.54
N ALA A 149 8.54 2.73 7.04
CA ALA A 149 7.67 1.61 6.71
C ALA A 149 6.55 1.47 7.76
N ARG A 150 5.28 1.59 7.37
CA ARG A 150 4.11 1.41 8.25
C ARG A 150 3.44 0.07 7.97
N PRO A 151 3.68 -0.97 8.78
CA PRO A 151 3.03 -2.25 8.62
C PRO A 151 1.63 -2.25 9.24
N TYR A 152 0.65 -2.76 8.51
CA TYR A 152 -0.71 -3.01 8.98
C TYR A 152 -1.00 -4.50 8.86
N GLN A 153 -0.86 -5.23 9.96
CA GLN A 153 -1.21 -6.66 10.03
C GLN A 153 -2.72 -6.82 10.22
N ARG A 154 -3.48 -6.62 9.14
CA ARG A 154 -4.94 -6.78 9.11
C ARG A 154 -5.43 -6.82 7.67
N ARG A 155 -6.59 -7.43 7.46
CA ARG A 155 -7.25 -7.46 6.16
C ARG A 155 -7.76 -6.08 5.80
N LEU A 156 -7.65 -5.69 4.54
CA LEU A 156 -8.35 -4.51 4.04
C LEU A 156 -9.85 -4.81 3.99
N THR A 157 -10.65 -3.94 4.60
CA THR A 157 -12.11 -4.03 4.62
C THR A 157 -12.72 -2.68 4.25
N ALA A 158 -13.99 -2.66 3.82
CA ALA A 158 -14.66 -1.45 3.39
C ALA A 158 -14.76 -0.38 4.50
N ASP A 159 -14.88 -0.78 5.76
CA ASP A 159 -14.97 0.11 6.92
C ASP A 159 -13.66 0.85 7.21
N ILE A 160 -12.49 0.24 6.95
CA ILE A 160 -11.20 0.89 7.21
C ILE A 160 -10.59 1.55 5.97
N ALA A 161 -11.04 1.17 4.77
CA ALA A 161 -10.39 1.58 3.53
C ALA A 161 -10.39 3.10 3.34
N ALA A 162 -11.50 3.77 3.66
CA ALA A 162 -11.61 5.22 3.47
C ALA A 162 -10.60 6.00 4.32
N GLU A 163 -10.57 5.74 5.63
CA GLU A 163 -9.62 6.42 6.54
C GLU A 163 -8.17 6.10 6.19
N LEU A 164 -7.88 4.84 5.87
CA LEU A 164 -6.53 4.42 5.53
C LEU A 164 -6.05 5.09 4.24
N PHE A 165 -6.86 5.09 3.18
CA PHE A 165 -6.47 5.64 1.87
C PHE A 165 -6.26 7.15 1.93
N ALA A 166 -7.01 7.86 2.78
CA ALA A 166 -6.87 9.30 2.97
C ALA A 166 -5.47 9.71 3.46
N GLU A 167 -4.74 8.83 4.17
CA GLU A 167 -3.39 9.11 4.69
C GLU A 167 -2.29 9.09 3.61
N TYR A 168 -2.57 8.55 2.43
CA TYR A 168 -1.60 8.30 1.37
C TYR A 168 -1.89 9.10 0.09
N ASP A 169 -0.86 9.32 -0.71
CA ASP A 169 -0.95 10.08 -1.96
C ASP A 169 -1.29 9.17 -3.14
N LEU A 170 -0.88 7.90 -3.07
CA LEU A 170 -0.95 6.91 -4.14
C LEU A 170 -1.14 5.50 -3.58
N ILE A 171 -1.92 4.67 -4.27
CA ILE A 171 -2.21 3.28 -3.88
C ILE A 171 -1.66 2.30 -4.93
N LEU A 172 -1.02 1.23 -4.48
CA LEU A 172 -0.68 0.06 -5.30
C LEU A 172 -1.52 -1.13 -4.84
N ASP A 173 -2.17 -1.79 -5.78
CA ASP A 173 -2.86 -3.05 -5.56
C ASP A 173 -2.02 -4.20 -6.10
N GLY A 174 -1.40 -4.93 -5.17
CA GLY A 174 -0.65 -6.15 -5.42
C GLY A 174 -1.37 -7.39 -4.87
N THR A 175 -2.68 -7.32 -4.68
CA THR A 175 -3.49 -8.47 -4.22
C THR A 175 -3.66 -9.49 -5.34
N ASP A 176 -3.91 -10.74 -4.96
CA ASP A 176 -4.10 -11.87 -5.88
C ASP A 176 -5.54 -12.42 -5.86
N ASN A 177 -6.47 -11.69 -5.23
CA ASN A 177 -7.89 -12.03 -5.17
C ASN A 177 -8.72 -10.96 -5.87
N THR A 178 -9.56 -11.43 -6.80
CA THR A 178 -10.60 -10.67 -7.49
C THR A 178 -11.39 -9.75 -6.56
N GLU A 179 -11.92 -10.23 -5.44
CA GLU A 179 -12.78 -9.42 -4.55
C GLU A 179 -12.05 -8.17 -4.02
N ASN A 180 -10.75 -8.30 -3.72
CA ASN A 180 -9.93 -7.20 -3.22
C ASN A 180 -9.71 -6.14 -4.31
N HIS A 181 -9.54 -6.52 -5.58
CA HIS A 181 -9.41 -5.56 -6.68
C HIS A 181 -10.63 -4.61 -6.76
N TYR A 182 -11.86 -5.14 -6.62
CA TYR A 182 -13.07 -4.31 -6.63
C TYR A 182 -13.14 -3.39 -5.40
N LEU A 183 -12.82 -3.90 -4.21
CA LEU A 183 -12.78 -3.11 -2.98
C LEU A 183 -11.77 -1.96 -3.07
N VAL A 184 -10.54 -2.27 -3.49
CA VAL A 184 -9.44 -1.30 -3.63
C VAL A 184 -9.78 -0.25 -4.69
N ASN A 185 -10.33 -0.66 -5.83
CA ASN A 185 -10.80 0.25 -6.87
C ASN A 185 -11.87 1.23 -6.36
N ALA A 186 -12.91 0.71 -5.70
CA ALA A 186 -13.98 1.56 -5.16
C ALA A 186 -13.45 2.53 -4.09
N ALA A 187 -12.58 2.05 -3.19
CA ALA A 187 -11.98 2.88 -2.15
C ALA A 187 -11.04 3.96 -2.71
N ALA A 188 -10.19 3.62 -3.68
CA ALA A 188 -9.30 4.57 -4.35
C ALA A 188 -10.10 5.65 -5.08
N PHE A 189 -11.14 5.24 -5.81
CA PHE A 189 -12.03 6.17 -6.52
C PHE A 189 -12.74 7.12 -5.54
N ALA A 190 -13.34 6.58 -4.47
CA ALA A 190 -14.03 7.39 -3.46
C ALA A 190 -13.11 8.41 -2.77
N ASN A 191 -11.82 8.08 -2.60
CA ASN A 191 -10.83 8.97 -1.99
C ASN A 191 -10.05 9.81 -3.00
N SER A 192 -10.41 9.77 -4.29
CA SER A 192 -9.71 10.45 -5.39
C SER A 192 -8.20 10.15 -5.40
N LYS A 193 -7.83 8.90 -5.11
CA LYS A 193 -6.43 8.44 -5.10
C LYS A 193 -6.11 7.74 -6.43
N PRO A 194 -4.98 8.04 -7.06
CA PRO A 194 -4.50 7.20 -8.15
C PRO A 194 -4.23 5.78 -7.63
N LEU A 195 -4.57 4.80 -8.45
CA LEU A 195 -4.44 3.39 -8.17
C LEU A 195 -3.62 2.73 -9.27
N ILE A 196 -2.53 2.09 -8.90
CA ILE A 196 -1.74 1.25 -9.78
C ILE A 196 -2.11 -0.19 -9.47
N SER A 197 -2.75 -0.87 -10.41
CA SER A 197 -3.19 -2.25 -10.23
C SER A 197 -2.33 -3.18 -11.06
N GLY A 198 -1.78 -4.20 -10.41
CA GLY A 198 -1.16 -5.34 -11.07
C GLY A 198 -2.03 -6.58 -10.95
N ALA A 199 -2.00 -7.45 -11.96
CA ALA A 199 -2.63 -8.77 -11.91
C ALA A 199 -1.76 -9.80 -12.65
N LEU A 200 -1.89 -11.07 -12.29
CA LEU A 200 -1.08 -12.17 -12.84
C LEU A 200 -1.96 -13.36 -13.21
N SER A 201 -1.58 -14.05 -14.28
CA SER A 201 -2.15 -15.32 -14.70
C SER A 201 -1.07 -16.20 -15.31
N GLN A 202 -0.58 -17.21 -14.57
CA GLN A 202 0.42 -18.18 -15.01
C GLN A 202 1.72 -17.57 -15.60
N TRP A 203 1.67 -17.18 -16.88
CA TRP A 203 2.76 -16.59 -17.66
C TRP A 203 2.52 -15.12 -18.06
N GLU A 204 1.31 -14.60 -17.85
CA GLU A 204 0.89 -13.27 -18.24
C GLU A 204 0.78 -12.34 -17.02
N GLY A 205 1.31 -11.12 -17.17
CA GLY A 205 1.16 -10.03 -16.21
C GLY A 205 0.42 -8.85 -16.81
N GLN A 206 -0.41 -8.19 -16.01
CA GLN A 206 -1.16 -7.01 -16.43
C GLN A 206 -0.90 -5.85 -15.48
N ILE A 207 -0.82 -4.64 -16.02
CA ILE A 207 -0.68 -3.41 -15.24
C ILE A 207 -1.44 -2.25 -15.88
N SER A 208 -2.09 -1.45 -15.04
CA SER A 208 -2.74 -0.20 -15.44
C SER A 208 -2.71 0.83 -14.30
N VAL A 209 -2.85 2.11 -14.66
CA VAL A 209 -3.03 3.22 -13.71
C VAL A 209 -4.45 3.77 -13.85
N PHE A 210 -5.23 3.62 -12.79
CA PHE A 210 -6.57 4.19 -12.66
C PHE A 210 -6.48 5.47 -11.83
N ASP A 211 -6.77 6.62 -12.43
CA ASP A 211 -6.58 7.93 -11.80
C ASP A 211 -7.87 8.76 -11.87
N PRO A 212 -8.69 8.76 -10.81
CA PRO A 212 -10.00 9.42 -10.80
C PRO A 212 -9.93 10.91 -11.15
N ALA A 213 -8.83 11.60 -10.82
CA ALA A 213 -8.66 13.03 -11.06
C ALA A 213 -8.45 13.38 -12.54
N HIS A 214 -8.14 12.38 -13.38
CA HIS A 214 -7.81 12.57 -14.79
C HIS A 214 -8.86 11.99 -15.74
N GLY A 215 -10.05 11.63 -15.23
CA GLY A 215 -11.17 11.15 -16.06
C GLY A 215 -10.91 9.85 -16.81
N VAL A 216 -9.90 9.07 -16.42
CA VAL A 216 -9.61 7.76 -17.02
C VAL A 216 -10.55 6.68 -16.47
N PRO A 217 -10.78 5.57 -17.20
CA PRO A 217 -11.58 4.46 -16.70
C PRO A 217 -11.06 3.95 -15.35
N CYS A 218 -11.96 3.48 -14.49
CA CYS A 218 -11.59 2.72 -13.29
C CYS A 218 -11.50 1.22 -13.60
N TYR A 219 -10.98 0.40 -12.68
CA TYR A 219 -10.86 -1.06 -12.87
C TYR A 219 -12.16 -1.71 -13.34
N GLN A 220 -13.29 -1.31 -12.74
CA GLN A 220 -14.60 -1.88 -13.04
C GLN A 220 -15.18 -1.46 -14.41
N CYS A 221 -14.57 -0.48 -15.11
CA CYS A 221 -14.89 -0.25 -16.51
C CYS A 221 -14.38 -1.40 -17.41
N ILE A 222 -13.27 -2.02 -17.02
CA ILE A 222 -12.61 -3.08 -17.79
C ILE A 222 -13.15 -4.45 -17.37
N PHE A 223 -13.30 -4.66 -16.07
CA PHE A 223 -13.82 -5.88 -15.46
C PHE A 223 -15.15 -5.57 -14.77
N PRO A 224 -16.29 -5.70 -15.46
CA PRO A 224 -17.56 -5.15 -14.97
C PRO A 224 -18.17 -5.98 -13.84
N GLN A 225 -17.99 -7.28 -13.94
CA GLN A 225 -18.46 -8.28 -13.00
C GLN A 225 -17.28 -9.19 -12.66
N ALA A 226 -17.17 -9.54 -11.38
CA ALA A 226 -16.22 -10.54 -10.94
C ALA A 226 -16.50 -11.87 -11.67
N PRO A 227 -15.46 -12.61 -12.10
CA PRO A 227 -15.65 -13.97 -12.61
C PRO A 227 -16.39 -14.83 -11.57
N ALA A 228 -17.17 -15.79 -12.05
CA ALA A 228 -17.84 -16.72 -11.15
C ALA A 228 -16.80 -17.50 -10.32
N VAL A 229 -17.18 -17.92 -9.12
CA VAL A 229 -16.32 -18.68 -8.21
C VAL A 229 -15.73 -19.89 -8.94
N GLY A 230 -14.41 -20.02 -8.92
CA GLY A 230 -13.66 -21.09 -9.59
C GLY A 230 -13.25 -20.84 -11.04
N LEU A 231 -13.70 -19.76 -11.70
CA LEU A 231 -13.26 -19.40 -13.07
C LEU A 231 -11.98 -18.56 -13.11
N ALA A 232 -11.58 -17.98 -11.98
CA ALA A 232 -10.36 -17.19 -11.83
C ALA A 232 -9.56 -17.75 -10.62
N PRO A 233 -8.86 -18.89 -10.81
CA PRO A 233 -8.04 -19.47 -9.75
C PRO A 233 -6.92 -18.52 -9.34
N SER A 234 -6.57 -18.53 -8.06
CA SER A 234 -5.44 -17.75 -7.54
C SER A 234 -4.11 -18.25 -8.13
N CYS A 235 -3.05 -17.45 -8.02
CA CYS A 235 -1.69 -17.90 -8.40
C CYS A 235 -1.26 -19.16 -7.63
N ALA A 236 -1.76 -19.37 -6.41
CA ALA A 236 -1.47 -20.56 -5.63
C ALA A 236 -2.15 -21.82 -6.20
N GLU A 237 -3.31 -21.67 -6.83
CA GLU A 237 -4.08 -22.76 -7.43
C GLU A 237 -3.66 -23.04 -8.88
N ALA A 238 -3.50 -21.99 -9.70
CA ALA A 238 -3.19 -22.11 -11.13
C ALA A 238 -1.70 -22.30 -11.44
N GLY A 239 -0.84 -22.01 -10.46
CA GLY A 239 0.59 -21.82 -10.64
C GLY A 239 0.92 -20.44 -11.25
N VAL A 240 2.14 -19.98 -11.00
CA VAL A 240 2.68 -18.73 -11.57
C VAL A 240 4.18 -18.85 -11.77
N LEU A 241 4.68 -18.37 -12.90
CA LEU A 241 6.11 -18.26 -13.17
C LEU A 241 6.76 -17.35 -12.11
N GLY A 242 7.69 -17.87 -11.31
CA GLY A 242 8.27 -17.16 -10.15
C GLY A 242 8.80 -15.75 -10.44
N PRO A 243 9.57 -15.52 -11.52
CA PRO A 243 10.06 -14.19 -11.89
C PRO A 243 8.99 -13.19 -12.35
N LEU A 244 7.83 -13.64 -12.83
CA LEU A 244 6.81 -12.78 -13.43
C LEU A 244 6.26 -11.71 -12.45
N PRO A 245 5.88 -12.04 -11.20
CA PRO A 245 5.57 -11.03 -10.19
C PRO A 245 6.69 -10.00 -9.97
N GLY A 246 7.95 -10.44 -10.05
CA GLY A 246 9.14 -9.59 -10.02
C GLY A 246 9.13 -8.50 -11.09
N VAL A 247 8.86 -8.89 -12.34
CA VAL A 247 8.77 -7.98 -13.49
C VAL A 247 7.60 -7.00 -13.31
N VAL A 248 6.40 -7.51 -13.06
CA VAL A 248 5.18 -6.68 -12.99
C VAL A 248 5.22 -5.74 -11.78
N GLY A 249 5.65 -6.22 -10.61
CA GLY A 249 5.74 -5.37 -9.43
C GLY A 249 6.86 -4.31 -9.54
N ALA A 250 7.93 -4.57 -10.28
CA ALA A 250 8.90 -3.53 -10.64
C ALA A 250 8.28 -2.49 -11.59
N MET A 251 7.46 -2.90 -12.56
CA MET A 251 6.68 -1.96 -13.39
C MET A 251 5.72 -1.12 -12.54
N MET A 252 5.05 -1.72 -11.54
CA MET A 252 4.18 -0.98 -10.59
C MET A 252 4.95 0.10 -9.83
N ALA A 253 6.15 -0.22 -9.31
CA ALA A 253 7.00 0.79 -8.68
C ALA A 253 7.45 1.88 -9.66
N GLY A 254 7.72 1.52 -10.93
CA GLY A 254 8.02 2.47 -11.99
C GLY A 254 6.88 3.45 -12.25
N GLU A 255 5.64 2.97 -12.37
CA GLU A 255 4.46 3.83 -12.51
C GLU A 255 4.29 4.77 -11.30
N ALA A 256 4.56 4.28 -10.09
CA ALA A 256 4.49 5.08 -8.87
C ALA A 256 5.51 6.22 -8.88
N ILE A 257 6.76 5.92 -9.26
CA ILE A 257 7.81 6.93 -9.38
C ILE A 257 7.42 7.97 -10.43
N LYS A 258 6.91 7.56 -11.59
CA LYS A 258 6.44 8.49 -12.62
C LYS A 258 5.33 9.42 -12.11
N LEU A 259 4.32 8.87 -11.42
CA LEU A 259 3.24 9.66 -10.85
C LEU A 259 3.72 10.66 -9.78
N ILE A 260 4.63 10.25 -8.91
CA ILE A 260 5.14 11.12 -7.82
C ILE A 260 6.05 12.22 -8.36
N THR A 261 6.90 11.90 -9.32
CA THR A 261 7.91 12.82 -9.86
C THR A 261 7.39 13.69 -11.00
N GLY A 262 6.31 13.27 -11.66
CA GLY A 262 5.85 13.86 -12.91
C GLY A 262 6.65 13.41 -14.13
N ALA A 263 7.50 12.38 -14.01
CA ALA A 263 8.35 11.91 -15.09
C ALA A 263 7.57 11.11 -16.15
N GLY A 264 7.83 11.42 -17.42
CA GLY A 264 7.31 10.66 -18.57
C GLY A 264 5.79 10.58 -18.62
N LYS A 265 5.28 9.46 -19.14
CA LYS A 265 3.84 9.20 -19.28
C LYS A 265 3.44 7.97 -18.46
N PRO A 266 2.65 8.13 -17.38
CA PRO A 266 2.07 7.01 -16.65
C PRO A 266 1.04 6.24 -17.52
N LEU A 267 0.77 4.97 -17.21
CA LEU A 267 -0.21 4.11 -17.89
C LEU A 267 -1.68 4.47 -17.57
N ARG A 268 -1.98 5.77 -17.51
CA ARG A 268 -3.33 6.29 -17.27
C ARG A 268 -4.22 5.97 -18.46
N GLY A 269 -5.31 5.24 -18.22
CA GLY A 269 -6.24 4.83 -19.28
C GLY A 269 -5.62 3.89 -20.31
N GLU A 270 -4.50 3.24 -19.98
CA GLU A 270 -3.85 2.23 -20.81
C GLU A 270 -3.68 0.95 -19.98
N MET A 271 -3.81 -0.21 -20.61
CA MET A 271 -3.42 -1.49 -20.01
C MET A 271 -2.22 -2.04 -20.76
N LEU A 272 -1.19 -2.40 -20.01
CA LEU A 272 -0.04 -3.13 -20.52
C LEU A 272 -0.17 -4.59 -20.10
N ILE A 273 0.00 -5.48 -21.06
CA ILE A 273 0.07 -6.92 -20.88
C ILE A 273 1.48 -7.38 -21.24
N TYR A 274 2.12 -8.12 -20.33
CA TYR A 274 3.42 -8.75 -20.52
C TYR A 274 3.25 -10.26 -20.53
N ASP A 275 3.56 -10.89 -21.67
CA ASP A 275 3.60 -12.33 -21.83
C ASP A 275 5.05 -12.82 -21.62
N ALA A 276 5.30 -13.46 -20.48
CA ALA A 276 6.64 -13.97 -20.16
C ALA A 276 6.99 -15.27 -20.86
N LEU A 277 6.02 -16.00 -21.41
CA LEU A 277 6.26 -17.25 -22.13
C LEU A 277 6.89 -16.96 -23.50
N TYR A 278 6.41 -15.92 -24.17
CA TYR A 278 6.90 -15.50 -25.49
C TYR A 278 7.75 -14.23 -25.47
N GLY A 279 7.83 -13.53 -24.34
CA GLY A 279 8.56 -12.27 -24.20
C GLY A 279 7.90 -11.10 -24.95
N GLU A 280 6.58 -11.15 -25.12
CA GLU A 280 5.81 -10.13 -25.83
C GLU A 280 5.24 -9.07 -24.88
N THR A 281 5.09 -7.85 -25.36
CA THR A 281 4.37 -6.79 -24.65
C THR A 281 3.30 -6.19 -25.55
N ARG A 282 2.09 -6.10 -25.03
CA ARG A 282 0.95 -5.46 -25.71
C ARG A 282 0.45 -4.32 -24.86
N LYS A 283 0.10 -3.20 -25.50
CA LYS A 283 -0.49 -2.05 -24.82
C LYS A 283 -1.71 -1.58 -25.59
N PHE A 284 -2.81 -1.35 -24.89
CA PHE A 284 -4.05 -0.85 -25.49
C PHE A 284 -4.71 0.19 -24.60
N SER A 285 -5.43 1.11 -25.25
CA SER A 285 -6.20 2.16 -24.57
C SER A 285 -7.50 1.60 -24.02
N LEU A 286 -7.87 2.09 -22.85
CA LEU A 286 -9.09 1.74 -22.13
C LEU A 286 -10.10 2.87 -22.28
N LYS A 287 -11.39 2.53 -22.23
CA LYS A 287 -12.48 3.52 -22.32
C LYS A 287 -13.35 3.49 -21.07
N PRO A 288 -13.76 4.66 -20.55
CA PRO A 288 -14.74 4.72 -19.47
C PRO A 288 -16.08 4.18 -19.95
N ARG A 289 -16.85 3.65 -19.01
CA ARG A 289 -18.21 3.17 -19.24
C ARG A 289 -19.22 4.07 -18.56
N ALA A 290 -20.21 4.53 -19.32
CA ALA A 290 -21.29 5.38 -18.80
C ALA A 290 -22.13 4.67 -17.72
N ASP A 291 -22.26 3.34 -17.81
CA ASP A 291 -23.00 2.51 -16.85
C ASP A 291 -22.11 1.94 -15.72
N CYS A 292 -20.88 2.44 -15.56
CA CYS A 292 -20.00 1.95 -14.51
C CYS A 292 -20.53 2.34 -13.12
N PRO A 293 -20.74 1.39 -12.20
CA PRO A 293 -21.29 1.69 -10.87
C PRO A 293 -20.33 2.50 -9.97
N VAL A 294 -19.06 2.63 -10.37
CA VAL A 294 -18.04 3.38 -9.64
C VAL A 294 -17.85 4.77 -10.25
N CYS A 295 -17.58 4.85 -11.57
CA CYS A 295 -17.19 6.10 -12.21
C CYS A 295 -18.15 6.59 -13.30
N GLY A 296 -19.29 5.95 -13.56
CA GLY A 296 -20.18 6.25 -14.69
C GLY A 296 -20.63 7.71 -14.78
N ASP A 297 -20.88 8.36 -13.63
CA ASP A 297 -21.31 9.76 -13.57
C ASP A 297 -20.16 10.78 -13.65
N LYS A 298 -18.90 10.32 -13.57
CA LYS A 298 -17.69 11.19 -13.49
C LYS A 298 -16.60 10.84 -14.51
N GLY A 299 -16.73 9.74 -15.23
CA GLY A 299 -15.73 9.21 -16.18
C GLY A 299 -15.76 9.89 -17.55
N GLN A 300 -16.51 10.97 -17.70
CA GLN A 300 -16.50 11.84 -18.88
C GLN A 300 -15.78 13.14 -18.50
N ALA A 301 -14.45 13.09 -18.37
CA ALA A 301 -13.68 14.31 -18.55
C ALA A 301 -13.44 14.43 -20.05
N ASP A 302 -13.95 15.51 -20.64
CA ASP A 302 -13.74 15.86 -22.05
C ASP A 302 -12.25 15.75 -22.40
N GLU A 303 -11.98 15.03 -23.47
CA GLU A 303 -10.68 14.89 -24.11
C GLU A 303 -10.13 16.31 -24.39
N PRO A 304 -8.97 16.74 -23.85
CA PRO A 304 -8.35 17.94 -24.37
C PRO A 304 -7.92 17.62 -25.80
N ALA A 305 -8.46 18.38 -26.75
CA ALA A 305 -8.13 18.28 -28.16
C ALA A 305 -6.61 18.22 -28.32
N ALA A 306 -6.15 17.21 -29.06
CA ALA A 306 -4.75 17.10 -29.46
C ALA A 306 -4.44 18.27 -30.41
N ASP A 307 -3.53 19.16 -29.98
CA ASP A 307 -2.77 20.06 -30.85
C ASP A 307 -1.41 19.42 -31.19
#